data_AF-A0A8B7BZI5-F1
#
_entry.id   AF-A0A8B7BZI5-F1
#
_cell.length_a   1.000
_cell.length_b   1.000
_cell.length_c   1.000
_cell.angle_alpha   90.00
_cell.angle_beta   90.00
_cell.angle_gamma   90.00
#
_symmetry.space_group_name_H-M   'P 1'
#
loop_
_entity.id
_entity.type
_entity.pdbx_description
1 polymer ?
#
loop_
_entity_poly.entity_id
_entity_poly.type
_entity_poly.pdbx_seq_one_letter_code
_entity_poly.pdbx_strand_id
1 'polypeptide(L)'
;MMASSHLLAHHFWLSHANGFKPPKLSKNGPCYFHPKTAFRGSPSSHRIKASGPTSGRRQMEIVYDPDERVNKLADEVDKNAGLSRLSLFSPCKVNVFLRITGKREDGFHELASLFHVISLGDTIKFSLSPTKTRDRLSTNVPGVPLDDKNLIIKALNLYRKKTGTDNFFWIHLDKKVPTGAGLGGGSSNAATALWAANQFSGCVATEKELQEWSGEIGSDVPFFFSNGAAYCTGRGEVVQDIPNPLPSDLPMVLIKPQEACSTAEVYKRLRLDQTSSVDPLTLLREVTQNGICQDVCINDLEPPAFEVLPSLKKLKKRVLAAGCGEYRAVFMSGSGSTIVGVGSPEPPSFIYDDDDYNDVFVSEACFLTRQESQWYTAPTSSTASFGTDLPSGAASVE
;
A
#
# COMPACT_ATOMS: atom_id res chain seq x y z
N MET A 1 -59.33 46.89 -1.12
CA MET A 1 -58.37 47.97 -1.46
C MET A 1 -57.72 47.63 -2.80
N MET A 2 -57.14 48.63 -3.48
CA MET A 2 -56.63 48.59 -4.86
C MET A 2 -55.52 47.51 -5.05
N ALA A 3 -55.30 46.83 -6.19
CA ALA A 3 -55.07 47.30 -7.58
C ALA A 3 -53.84 48.22 -7.71
N SER A 4 -52.96 48.18 -8.72
CA SER A 4 -52.66 47.23 -9.82
C SER A 4 -51.32 47.62 -10.47
N SER A 5 -50.74 46.75 -11.31
CA SER A 5 -49.96 47.03 -12.55
C SER A 5 -48.62 47.84 -12.55
N HIS A 6 -47.61 47.25 -13.24
CA HIS A 6 -46.65 47.80 -14.23
C HIS A 6 -46.12 49.26 -14.10
N LEU A 7 -44.82 49.57 -14.32
CA LEU A 7 -44.19 49.61 -15.66
C LEU A 7 -42.64 49.79 -15.66
N LEU A 8 -42.06 49.82 -16.87
CA LEU A 8 -40.64 49.96 -17.23
C LEU A 8 -40.08 51.41 -17.19
N ALA A 9 -38.74 51.51 -17.36
CA ALA A 9 -38.03 52.46 -18.25
C ALA A 9 -37.21 53.67 -17.69
N HIS A 10 -35.88 53.55 -17.87
CA HIS A 10 -34.94 54.51 -18.49
C HIS A 10 -34.35 55.79 -17.81
N HIS A 11 -32.99 55.83 -17.87
CA HIS A 11 -32.07 56.94 -18.21
C HIS A 11 -31.54 58.03 -17.21
N PHE A 12 -30.23 57.85 -16.88
CA PHE A 12 -29.07 58.75 -17.11
C PHE A 12 -28.62 59.90 -16.15
N TRP A 13 -27.31 59.82 -15.79
CA TRP A 13 -26.32 60.90 -15.50
C TRP A 13 -26.57 61.79 -14.26
N LEU A 14 -25.62 62.29 -13.44
CA LEU A 14 -24.13 62.43 -13.41
C LEU A 14 -23.63 62.18 -11.94
N SER A 15 -22.34 62.14 -11.55
CA SER A 15 -21.04 61.76 -12.15
C SER A 15 -19.94 61.88 -11.05
N HIS A 16 -18.77 61.25 -11.20
CA HIS A 16 -17.41 61.82 -10.92
C HIS A 16 -16.29 60.81 -11.25
N ALA A 17 -15.07 61.31 -11.46
CA ALA A 17 -13.98 60.60 -12.15
C ALA A 17 -12.77 60.27 -11.26
N ASN A 18 -12.10 59.16 -11.57
CA ASN A 18 -10.65 58.90 -11.54
C ASN A 18 -10.46 57.37 -11.64
N GLY A 19 -9.71 56.75 -12.56
CA GLY A 19 -8.90 57.30 -13.64
C GLY A 19 -7.52 56.62 -13.69
N PHE A 20 -7.36 55.51 -14.40
CA PHE A 20 -6.10 55.02 -14.96
C PHE A 20 -6.37 53.95 -16.05
N LYS A 21 -5.61 53.96 -17.16
CA LYS A 21 -5.81 53.07 -18.33
C LYS A 21 -4.73 51.98 -18.40
N PRO A 22 -5.07 50.73 -18.76
CA PRO A 22 -4.11 49.80 -19.36
C PRO A 22 -4.05 49.97 -20.90
N PRO A 23 -2.93 49.61 -21.57
CA PRO A 23 -2.78 49.74 -23.02
C PRO A 23 -3.53 48.63 -23.78
N LYS A 24 -3.97 48.94 -25.00
CA LYS A 24 -4.57 47.97 -25.94
C LYS A 24 -3.47 47.11 -26.58
N LEU A 25 -3.73 45.81 -26.73
CA LEU A 25 -3.11 45.01 -27.80
C LEU A 25 -4.15 44.52 -28.82
N SER A 26 -3.67 44.29 -30.04
CA SER A 26 -4.46 44.09 -31.25
C SER A 26 -5.01 42.67 -31.41
N LYS A 27 -6.13 42.53 -32.14
CA LYS A 27 -6.55 41.25 -32.75
C LYS A 27 -5.93 41.12 -34.14
N ASN A 28 -5.35 39.96 -34.47
CA ASN A 28 -5.45 39.31 -35.79
C ASN A 28 -4.70 37.96 -35.81
N GLY A 29 -5.25 36.98 -36.55
CA GLY A 29 -4.55 35.73 -36.91
C GLY A 29 -5.08 34.45 -36.24
N PRO A 30 -5.66 33.50 -36.99
CA PRO A 30 -5.99 32.16 -36.51
C PRO A 30 -4.78 31.21 -36.64
N CYS A 31 -4.58 30.31 -35.68
CA CYS A 31 -3.66 29.18 -35.83
C CYS A 31 -4.37 27.85 -35.59
N TYR A 32 -4.39 27.02 -36.62
CA TYR A 32 -4.86 25.64 -36.58
C TYR A 32 -3.90 24.78 -35.75
N PHE A 33 -4.43 23.95 -34.85
CA PHE A 33 -3.67 22.87 -34.23
C PHE A 33 -4.10 21.52 -34.82
N HIS A 34 -3.24 20.93 -35.65
CA HIS A 34 -3.33 19.51 -36.00
C HIS A 34 -2.75 18.64 -34.87
N PRO A 35 -3.40 17.51 -34.52
CA PRO A 35 -2.88 16.62 -33.48
C PRO A 35 -1.88 15.62 -34.08
N LYS A 36 -0.61 15.64 -33.61
CA LYS A 36 0.33 14.51 -33.67
C LYS A 36 1.68 14.83 -32.99
N THR A 37 1.78 14.55 -31.69
CA THR A 37 3.07 14.33 -31.00
C THR A 37 2.88 13.26 -29.93
N ALA A 38 3.28 12.03 -30.26
CA ALA A 38 3.38 10.96 -29.27
C ALA A 38 4.68 11.16 -28.47
N PHE A 39 4.57 11.65 -27.23
CA PHE A 39 5.72 11.69 -26.32
C PHE A 39 6.02 10.28 -25.79
N ARG A 40 6.99 9.62 -26.43
CA ARG A 40 7.79 8.55 -25.81
C ARG A 40 8.85 9.25 -24.96
N GLY A 41 8.66 9.27 -23.64
CA GLY A 41 9.63 9.81 -22.68
C GLY A 41 10.22 8.70 -21.83
N SER A 42 11.52 8.44 -22.00
CA SER A 42 12.35 7.84 -20.95
C SER A 42 12.59 8.91 -19.86
N PRO A 43 12.85 8.55 -18.59
CA PRO A 43 13.21 9.54 -17.58
C PRO A 43 14.49 10.29 -18.00
N SER A 44 14.35 11.57 -18.32
CA SER A 44 15.43 12.39 -18.88
C SER A 44 16.04 13.30 -17.81
N SER A 45 16.97 12.77 -17.04
CA SER A 45 17.80 13.57 -16.12
C SER A 45 18.66 14.56 -16.91
N HIS A 46 18.34 15.85 -16.86
CA HIS A 46 19.10 16.87 -17.59
C HIS A 46 20.32 17.33 -16.79
N ARG A 47 21.50 16.78 -17.13
CA ARG A 47 22.80 17.24 -16.59
C ARG A 47 23.24 18.54 -17.26
N ILE A 48 23.14 19.66 -16.54
CA ILE A 48 23.65 20.96 -17.00
C ILE A 48 25.01 21.22 -16.36
N LYS A 49 26.05 21.42 -17.20
CA LYS A 49 27.39 21.88 -16.76
C LYS A 49 27.50 23.38 -16.97
N ALA A 50 27.68 24.13 -15.89
CA ALA A 50 27.97 25.57 -15.94
C ALA A 50 29.41 25.84 -15.51
N SER A 51 30.10 26.74 -16.20
CA SER A 51 31.43 27.22 -15.84
C SER A 51 31.50 28.74 -15.98
N GLY A 52 31.61 29.45 -14.86
CA GLY A 52 31.87 30.89 -14.86
C GLY A 52 33.36 31.20 -15.09
N PRO A 53 33.70 32.37 -15.65
CA PRO A 53 35.08 32.81 -15.73
C PRO A 53 35.61 33.26 -14.35
N THR A 54 36.91 33.00 -14.13
CA THR A 54 37.76 33.44 -13.00
C THR A 54 37.52 32.85 -11.59
N SER A 55 38.54 32.12 -11.13
CA SER A 55 38.80 31.62 -9.76
C SER A 55 37.89 30.52 -9.18
N GLY A 56 38.51 29.39 -8.79
CA GLY A 56 37.89 28.32 -7.99
C GLY A 56 37.00 27.34 -8.77
N ARG A 57 37.56 26.17 -9.17
CA ARG A 57 36.75 25.04 -9.67
C ARG A 57 35.90 24.45 -8.55
N ARG A 58 34.68 24.95 -8.35
CA ARG A 58 33.59 24.20 -7.69
C ARG A 58 32.71 23.59 -8.78
N GLN A 59 32.72 22.26 -8.90
CA GLN A 59 31.67 21.55 -9.61
C GLN A 59 30.41 21.59 -8.75
N MET A 60 29.32 22.13 -9.31
CA MET A 60 27.97 21.89 -8.79
C MET A 60 27.27 20.96 -9.79
N GLU A 61 26.86 19.78 -9.33
CA GLU A 61 25.97 18.92 -10.10
C GLU A 61 24.53 19.32 -9.78
N ILE A 62 23.84 19.91 -10.76
CA ILE A 62 22.41 20.18 -10.67
C ILE A 62 21.69 19.04 -11.38
N VAL A 63 21.22 18.07 -10.60
CA VAL A 63 20.31 17.03 -11.09
C VAL A 63 18.93 17.66 -11.20
N TYR A 64 18.43 17.83 -12.43
CA TYR A 64 17.07 18.31 -12.67
C TYR A 64 16.15 17.14 -12.98
N ASP A 65 15.36 16.72 -11.99
CA ASP A 65 14.25 15.79 -12.14
C ASP A 65 12.93 16.59 -12.27
N PRO A 66 12.30 16.64 -13.45
CA PRO A 66 11.04 17.34 -13.64
C PRO A 66 9.86 16.65 -12.94
N ASP A 67 9.88 15.32 -12.79
CA ASP A 67 8.78 14.56 -12.19
C ASP A 67 8.83 14.68 -10.66
N GLU A 68 10.02 14.61 -10.05
CA GLU A 68 10.21 14.90 -8.62
C GLU A 68 9.79 16.34 -8.28
N ARG A 69 10.11 17.31 -9.14
CA ARG A 69 9.71 18.71 -8.95
C ARG A 69 8.21 18.92 -9.12
N VAL A 70 7.57 18.24 -10.07
CA VAL A 70 6.11 18.24 -10.22
C VAL A 70 5.43 17.61 -9.00
N ASN A 71 5.98 16.54 -8.45
CA ASN A 71 5.49 15.91 -7.22
C ASN A 71 5.64 16.84 -6.00
N LYS A 72 6.78 17.52 -5.82
CA LYS A 72 6.96 18.51 -4.73
C LYS A 72 6.02 19.70 -4.85
N LEU A 73 5.84 20.26 -6.05
CA LEU A 73 4.89 21.34 -6.30
C LEU A 73 3.43 20.88 -6.15
N ALA A 74 3.14 19.60 -6.43
CA ALA A 74 1.84 19.01 -6.10
C ALA A 74 1.62 18.97 -4.58
N ASP A 75 2.58 18.41 -3.83
CA ASP A 75 2.53 18.28 -2.37
C ASP A 75 2.47 19.65 -1.64
N GLU A 76 3.03 20.72 -2.22
CA GLU A 76 2.90 22.10 -1.70
C GLU A 76 1.50 22.71 -1.95
N VAL A 77 0.88 22.41 -3.10
CA VAL A 77 -0.49 22.83 -3.41
C VAL A 77 -1.52 22.06 -2.57
N ASP A 78 -1.24 20.80 -2.23
CA ASP A 78 -2.12 19.93 -1.44
C ASP A 78 -2.41 20.46 -0.04
N LYS A 79 -1.45 21.16 0.57
CA LYS A 79 -1.64 21.78 1.89
C LYS A 79 -2.72 22.86 1.92
N ASN A 80 -3.15 23.37 0.76
CA ASN A 80 -4.03 24.53 0.64
C ASN A 80 -5.36 24.27 -0.08
N ALA A 81 -5.65 23.03 -0.53
CA ALA A 81 -6.84 22.71 -1.32
C ALA A 81 -7.66 21.56 -0.74
N GLY A 82 -8.87 21.85 -0.26
CA GLY A 82 -9.77 20.83 0.31
C GLY A 82 -10.07 19.69 -0.66
N LEU A 83 -9.93 18.44 -0.17
CA LEU A 83 -10.34 17.16 -0.80
C LEU A 83 -10.03 17.01 -2.31
N SER A 84 -9.01 17.69 -2.81
CA SER A 84 -8.61 17.63 -4.23
C SER A 84 -7.55 16.56 -4.51
N ARG A 85 -6.73 16.25 -3.50
CA ARG A 85 -5.79 15.13 -3.46
C ARG A 85 -5.86 14.41 -2.11
N LEU A 86 -5.44 13.14 -2.10
CA LEU A 86 -5.42 12.27 -0.93
C LEU A 86 -4.21 11.34 -1.03
N SER A 87 -3.40 11.23 0.03
CA SER A 87 -2.29 10.28 0.11
C SER A 87 -2.61 9.25 1.19
N LEU A 88 -2.69 7.97 0.82
CA LEU A 88 -3.04 6.88 1.73
C LEU A 88 -1.91 5.86 1.83
N PHE A 89 -1.75 5.29 3.02
CA PHE A 89 -0.93 4.11 3.24
C PHE A 89 -1.71 2.85 2.84
N SER A 90 -1.03 1.90 2.21
CA SER A 90 -1.62 0.65 1.71
C SER A 90 -0.80 -0.52 2.30
N PRO A 91 -1.18 -1.00 3.50
CA PRO A 91 -0.34 -1.92 4.28
C PRO A 91 -0.33 -3.34 3.70
N CYS A 92 0.63 -4.14 4.13
CA CYS A 92 0.67 -5.58 3.88
C CYS A 92 -0.12 -6.38 4.93
N LYS A 93 -0.22 -7.68 4.69
CA LYS A 93 -0.61 -8.67 5.69
C LYS A 93 0.42 -9.80 5.84
N VAL A 94 0.37 -10.48 6.97
CA VAL A 94 0.92 -11.83 7.15
C VAL A 94 -0.21 -12.82 7.44
N ASN A 95 0.04 -14.07 7.11
CA ASN A 95 -0.77 -15.20 7.57
C ASN A 95 -0.05 -15.81 8.79
N VAL A 96 -0.56 -15.57 10.01
CA VAL A 96 0.04 -16.14 11.24
C VAL A 96 -0.06 -17.66 11.21
N PHE A 97 -1.20 -18.18 10.73
CA PHE A 97 -1.36 -19.52 10.22
C PHE A 97 -2.21 -19.49 8.95
N LEU A 98 -2.05 -20.47 8.07
CA LEU A 98 -2.86 -20.67 6.87
C LEU A 98 -3.13 -22.16 6.70
N ARG A 99 -4.39 -22.55 6.85
CA ARG A 99 -4.83 -23.94 6.73
C ARG A 99 -5.72 -24.11 5.52
N ILE A 100 -5.54 -25.20 4.79
CA ILE A 100 -6.45 -25.59 3.71
C ILE A 100 -7.29 -26.75 4.21
N THR A 101 -8.59 -26.52 4.36
CA THR A 101 -9.53 -27.44 5.01
C THR A 101 -10.31 -28.29 4.02
N GLY A 102 -10.27 -27.97 2.72
CA GLY A 102 -10.93 -28.75 1.68
C GLY A 102 -10.75 -28.18 0.27
N LYS A 103 -11.35 -28.88 -0.70
CA LYS A 103 -11.51 -28.39 -2.08
C LYS A 103 -12.95 -27.97 -2.31
N ARG A 104 -13.16 -26.87 -3.04
CA ARG A 104 -14.47 -26.31 -3.34
C ARG A 104 -14.94 -26.69 -4.75
N GLU A 105 -16.25 -26.67 -4.96
CA GLU A 105 -16.87 -26.94 -6.28
C GLU A 105 -16.54 -25.86 -7.32
N ASP A 106 -16.28 -24.63 -6.88
CA ASP A 106 -15.88 -23.49 -7.71
C ASP A 106 -14.43 -23.55 -8.22
N GLY A 107 -13.71 -24.64 -7.92
CA GLY A 107 -12.32 -24.86 -8.32
C GLY A 107 -11.26 -24.22 -7.40
N PHE A 108 -11.68 -23.46 -6.39
CA PHE A 108 -10.79 -22.96 -5.33
C PHE A 108 -10.63 -23.99 -4.20
N HIS A 109 -9.92 -23.58 -3.15
CA HIS A 109 -9.77 -24.34 -1.92
C HIS A 109 -10.48 -23.61 -0.78
N GLU A 110 -11.02 -24.39 0.16
CA GLU A 110 -11.53 -23.87 1.41
C GLU A 110 -10.34 -23.64 2.34
N LEU A 111 -10.20 -22.42 2.87
CA LEU A 111 -9.12 -22.02 3.75
C LEU A 111 -9.62 -21.50 5.09
N ALA A 112 -8.76 -21.59 6.09
CA ALA A 112 -8.94 -21.00 7.40
C ALA A 112 -7.61 -20.41 7.86
N SER A 113 -7.57 -19.11 8.19
CA SER A 113 -6.31 -18.42 8.40
C SER A 113 -6.48 -17.20 9.31
N LEU A 114 -5.57 -17.00 10.25
CA LEU A 114 -5.44 -15.73 10.95
C LEU A 114 -4.59 -14.78 10.09
N PHE A 115 -5.24 -13.79 9.49
CA PHE A 115 -4.60 -12.70 8.79
C PHE A 115 -4.32 -11.56 9.78
N HIS A 116 -3.14 -10.93 9.69
CA HIS A 116 -2.83 -9.71 10.44
C HIS A 116 -2.15 -8.69 9.53
N VAL A 117 -2.62 -7.44 9.57
CA VAL A 117 -2.00 -6.30 8.90
C VAL A 117 -0.68 -5.98 9.57
N ILE A 118 0.31 -5.57 8.77
CA ILE A 118 1.65 -5.22 9.22
C ILE A 118 2.05 -3.82 8.76
N SER A 119 3.07 -3.26 9.41
CA SER A 119 3.53 -1.88 9.21
C SER A 119 4.37 -1.65 7.94
N LEU A 120 4.74 -2.69 7.19
CA LEU A 120 5.22 -2.57 5.81
C LEU A 120 4.04 -2.32 4.85
N GLY A 121 4.18 -1.35 3.93
CA GLY A 121 3.17 -1.07 2.90
C GLY A 121 3.63 -0.13 1.80
N ASP A 122 2.77 0.03 0.79
CA ASP A 122 2.93 1.00 -0.29
C ASP A 122 2.30 2.35 0.10
N THR A 123 2.64 3.43 -0.62
CA THR A 123 1.91 4.72 -0.52
C THR A 123 1.19 4.99 -1.82
N ILE A 124 -0.08 5.41 -1.77
CA ILE A 124 -0.87 5.72 -2.96
C ILE A 124 -1.40 7.15 -2.88
N LYS A 125 -0.96 7.99 -3.83
CA LYS A 125 -1.45 9.35 -4.01
C LYS A 125 -2.58 9.33 -5.05
N PHE A 126 -3.72 9.92 -4.72
CA PHE A 126 -4.89 10.07 -5.57
C PHE A 126 -5.22 11.55 -5.77
N SER A 127 -5.78 11.88 -6.93
CA SER A 127 -6.36 13.19 -7.23
C SER A 127 -7.42 13.07 -8.30
N LEU A 128 -8.40 13.97 -8.33
CA LEU A 128 -9.43 13.95 -9.37
C LEU A 128 -8.84 14.26 -10.75
N SER A 129 -9.15 13.41 -11.73
CA SER A 129 -8.74 13.54 -13.13
C SER A 129 -9.48 14.72 -13.77
N PRO A 130 -8.79 15.79 -14.21
CA PRO A 130 -9.44 16.98 -14.77
C PRO A 130 -10.27 16.71 -16.04
N THR A 131 -10.01 15.57 -16.71
CA THR A 131 -10.66 15.23 -17.98
C THR A 131 -11.87 14.31 -17.84
N LYS A 132 -12.19 13.80 -16.64
CA LYS A 132 -13.31 12.85 -16.34
C LYS A 132 -13.56 11.74 -17.41
N THR A 133 -12.49 11.24 -18.02
CA THR A 133 -12.58 10.31 -19.19
C THR A 133 -11.88 8.99 -18.96
N ARG A 134 -10.84 8.98 -18.11
CA ARG A 134 -10.11 7.78 -17.71
C ARG A 134 -9.30 8.05 -16.46
N ASP A 135 -9.04 6.96 -15.74
CA ASP A 135 -8.01 6.93 -14.73
C ASP A 135 -6.62 6.98 -15.38
N ARG A 136 -5.63 7.48 -14.64
CA ARG A 136 -4.21 7.43 -15.03
C ARG A 136 -3.39 6.94 -13.85
N LEU A 137 -2.87 5.73 -13.95
CA LEU A 137 -1.98 5.15 -12.94
C LEU A 137 -0.52 5.27 -13.38
N SER A 138 0.35 5.68 -12.47
CA SER A 138 1.81 5.60 -12.57
C SER A 138 2.41 4.96 -11.32
N THR A 139 3.67 4.54 -11.38
CA THR A 139 4.40 3.98 -10.23
C THR A 139 5.90 4.20 -10.41
N ASN A 140 6.64 4.12 -9.32
CA ASN A 140 8.10 4.13 -9.25
C ASN A 140 8.75 2.80 -9.72
N VAL A 141 8.03 1.68 -9.72
CA VAL A 141 8.59 0.34 -10.01
C VAL A 141 8.21 -0.17 -11.42
N PRO A 142 9.17 -0.56 -12.29
CA PRO A 142 8.87 -1.11 -13.60
C PRO A 142 8.17 -2.48 -13.53
N GLY A 143 7.40 -2.83 -14.56
CA GLY A 143 6.75 -4.14 -14.69
C GLY A 143 5.42 -4.29 -13.96
N VAL A 144 5.04 -3.36 -13.08
CA VAL A 144 3.67 -3.27 -12.54
C VAL A 144 2.72 -2.85 -13.68
N PRO A 145 1.60 -3.56 -13.93
CA PRO A 145 0.62 -3.15 -14.93
C PRO A 145 0.03 -1.77 -14.60
N LEU A 146 -0.15 -0.92 -15.62
CA LEU A 146 -0.77 0.42 -15.50
C LEU A 146 -2.14 0.50 -16.21
N ASP A 147 -2.65 -0.65 -16.64
CA ASP A 147 -3.90 -0.85 -17.38
C ASP A 147 -4.97 -1.55 -16.51
N ASP A 148 -6.09 -1.96 -17.12
CA ASP A 148 -7.20 -2.67 -16.45
C ASP A 148 -6.82 -4.01 -15.81
N LYS A 149 -5.58 -4.50 -15.97
CA LYS A 149 -5.08 -5.66 -15.22
C LYS A 149 -4.73 -5.30 -13.79
N ASN A 150 -4.39 -4.04 -13.51
CA ASN A 150 -4.07 -3.57 -12.16
C ASN A 150 -5.30 -3.54 -11.25
N LEU A 151 -5.17 -4.05 -10.03
CA LEU A 151 -6.29 -4.13 -9.09
C LEU A 151 -6.78 -2.75 -8.61
N ILE A 152 -5.93 -1.70 -8.62
CA ILE A 152 -6.35 -0.30 -8.41
C ILE A 152 -7.37 0.11 -9.47
N ILE A 153 -7.09 -0.13 -10.75
CA ILE A 153 -7.98 0.26 -11.85
C ILE A 153 -9.28 -0.55 -11.80
N LYS A 154 -9.21 -1.85 -11.46
CA LYS A 154 -10.40 -2.69 -11.23
C LYS A 154 -11.24 -2.19 -10.06
N ALA A 155 -10.63 -1.76 -8.96
CA ALA A 155 -11.32 -1.17 -7.82
C ALA A 155 -12.09 0.10 -8.21
N LEU A 156 -11.43 1.04 -8.90
CA LEU A 156 -12.06 2.28 -9.35
C LEU A 156 -13.20 2.02 -10.36
N ASN A 157 -13.01 1.08 -11.28
CA ASN A 157 -14.07 0.62 -12.20
C ASN A 157 -15.27 0.00 -11.46
N LEU A 158 -15.02 -0.86 -10.46
CA LEU A 158 -16.08 -1.48 -9.66
C LEU A 158 -16.83 -0.43 -8.82
N TYR A 159 -16.11 0.48 -8.18
CA TYR A 159 -16.70 1.55 -7.38
C TYR A 159 -17.64 2.44 -8.23
N ARG A 160 -17.21 2.84 -9.43
CA ARG A 160 -18.08 3.54 -10.40
C ARG A 160 -19.31 2.73 -10.78
N LYS A 161 -19.14 1.43 -11.08
CA LYS A 161 -20.26 0.52 -11.41
C LYS A 161 -21.29 0.40 -10.28
N LYS A 162 -20.85 0.42 -9.02
CA LYS A 162 -21.72 0.28 -7.83
C LYS A 162 -22.43 1.58 -7.45
N THR A 163 -21.76 2.73 -7.58
CA THR A 163 -22.26 4.03 -7.08
C THR A 163 -22.79 4.98 -8.16
N GLY A 164 -22.50 4.72 -9.44
CA GLY A 164 -22.87 5.60 -10.55
C GLY A 164 -22.03 6.89 -10.65
N THR A 165 -20.97 7.04 -9.85
CA THR A 165 -20.11 8.24 -9.92
C THR A 165 -19.36 8.36 -11.25
N ASP A 166 -19.18 9.58 -11.73
CA ASP A 166 -18.38 9.92 -12.93
C ASP A 166 -16.93 10.31 -12.58
N ASN A 167 -16.51 10.08 -11.33
CA ASN A 167 -15.17 10.39 -10.86
C ASN A 167 -14.11 9.43 -11.44
N PHE A 168 -13.10 10.03 -12.05
CA PHE A 168 -11.87 9.38 -12.49
C PHE A 168 -10.69 10.02 -11.78
N PHE A 169 -9.57 9.30 -11.69
CA PHE A 169 -8.44 9.70 -10.84
C PHE A 169 -7.12 9.72 -11.59
N TRP A 170 -6.21 10.61 -11.19
CA TRP A 170 -4.78 10.42 -11.40
C TRP A 170 -4.22 9.81 -10.12
N ILE A 171 -3.55 8.67 -10.27
CA ILE A 171 -3.03 7.83 -9.20
C ILE A 171 -1.52 7.66 -9.39
N HIS A 172 -0.75 7.86 -8.32
CA HIS A 172 0.64 7.46 -8.24
C HIS A 172 0.82 6.44 -7.12
N LEU A 173 1.33 5.25 -7.46
CA LEU A 173 1.68 4.18 -6.53
C LEU A 173 3.18 4.24 -6.25
N ASP A 174 3.58 4.73 -5.08
CA ASP A 174 4.92 4.52 -4.54
C ASP A 174 4.98 3.11 -3.93
N LYS A 175 5.49 2.18 -4.74
CA LYS A 175 5.57 0.75 -4.41
C LYS A 175 6.87 0.46 -3.67
N LYS A 176 6.71 -0.12 -2.48
CA LYS A 176 7.78 -0.64 -1.62
C LYS A 176 7.64 -2.14 -1.41
N VAL A 177 6.40 -2.64 -1.42
CA VAL A 177 6.07 -4.05 -1.22
C VAL A 177 6.47 -4.85 -2.46
N PRO A 178 7.35 -5.87 -2.36
CA PRO A 178 7.73 -6.67 -3.51
C PRO A 178 6.55 -7.44 -4.12
N THR A 179 6.49 -7.47 -5.45
CA THR A 179 5.53 -8.30 -6.18
C THR A 179 5.80 -9.78 -5.91
N GLY A 180 4.76 -10.59 -5.74
CA GLY A 180 4.88 -12.05 -5.52
C GLY A 180 5.40 -12.45 -4.15
N ALA A 181 5.34 -11.57 -3.15
CA ALA A 181 5.82 -11.80 -1.78
C ALA A 181 4.87 -12.64 -0.88
N GLY A 182 3.61 -12.85 -1.28
CA GLY A 182 2.59 -13.49 -0.42
C GLY A 182 1.93 -12.53 0.59
N LEU A 183 2.44 -11.30 0.70
CA LEU A 183 2.05 -10.27 1.66
C LEU A 183 0.74 -9.49 1.32
N GLY A 184 0.02 -9.87 0.28
CA GLY A 184 -1.27 -9.25 -0.08
C GLY A 184 -1.22 -7.80 -0.60
N GLY A 185 -0.05 -7.21 -0.84
CA GLY A 185 0.08 -5.77 -1.18
C GLY A 185 -0.77 -5.30 -2.36
N GLY A 186 -0.89 -6.08 -3.45
CA GLY A 186 -1.77 -5.72 -4.57
C GLY A 186 -3.26 -5.70 -4.20
N SER A 187 -3.69 -6.58 -3.29
CA SER A 187 -5.05 -6.61 -2.75
C SER A 187 -5.29 -5.39 -1.85
N SER A 188 -4.32 -5.05 -0.99
CA SER A 188 -4.35 -3.81 -0.21
C SER A 188 -4.47 -2.58 -1.08
N ASN A 189 -3.69 -2.50 -2.18
CA ASN A 189 -3.76 -1.37 -3.10
C ASN A 189 -5.17 -1.18 -3.69
N ALA A 190 -5.89 -2.29 -3.92
CA ALA A 190 -7.27 -2.27 -4.40
C ALA A 190 -8.26 -1.79 -3.31
N ALA A 191 -8.10 -2.27 -2.07
CA ALA A 191 -8.91 -1.82 -0.94
C ALA A 191 -8.72 -0.32 -0.65
N THR A 192 -7.46 0.14 -0.64
CA THR A 192 -7.10 1.56 -0.52
C THR A 192 -7.70 2.41 -1.65
N ALA A 193 -7.80 1.87 -2.87
CA ALA A 193 -8.43 2.58 -3.99
C ALA A 193 -9.96 2.66 -3.88
N LEU A 194 -10.64 1.61 -3.39
CA LEU A 194 -12.06 1.66 -3.04
C LEU A 194 -12.33 2.70 -1.94
N TRP A 195 -11.51 2.68 -0.88
CA TRP A 195 -11.58 3.65 0.21
C TRP A 195 -11.41 5.09 -0.30
N ALA A 196 -10.35 5.36 -1.07
CA ALA A 196 -10.10 6.68 -1.65
C ALA A 196 -11.28 7.16 -2.51
N ALA A 197 -11.79 6.32 -3.40
CA ALA A 197 -12.92 6.67 -4.26
C ALA A 197 -14.19 7.02 -3.47
N ASN A 198 -14.41 6.34 -2.33
CA ASN A 198 -15.50 6.66 -1.40
C ASN A 198 -15.31 8.04 -0.75
N GLN A 199 -14.11 8.33 -0.23
CA GLN A 199 -13.78 9.64 0.37
C GLN A 199 -14.00 10.80 -0.63
N PHE A 200 -13.50 10.67 -1.87
CA PHE A 200 -13.73 11.68 -2.93
C PHE A 200 -15.19 11.79 -3.40
N SER A 201 -16.03 10.81 -3.07
CA SER A 201 -17.46 10.81 -3.40
C SER A 201 -18.34 11.26 -2.23
N GLY A 202 -17.76 11.67 -1.10
CA GLY A 202 -18.52 12.08 0.09
C GLY A 202 -19.03 10.91 0.94
N CYS A 203 -18.34 9.77 0.93
CA CYS A 203 -18.64 8.58 1.73
C CYS A 203 -20.05 8.00 1.49
N VAL A 204 -20.47 7.93 0.22
CA VAL A 204 -21.79 7.40 -0.19
C VAL A 204 -21.98 5.91 0.05
N ALA A 205 -20.89 5.14 0.14
CA ALA A 205 -20.92 3.73 0.51
C ALA A 205 -20.49 3.55 1.97
N THR A 206 -21.14 2.65 2.69
CA THR A 206 -20.69 2.20 4.01
C THR A 206 -19.41 1.36 3.89
N GLU A 207 -18.63 1.31 4.97
CA GLU A 207 -17.42 0.48 5.02
C GLU A 207 -17.71 -1.01 4.78
N LYS A 208 -18.84 -1.50 5.29
CA LYS A 208 -19.35 -2.85 5.03
C LYS A 208 -19.63 -3.11 3.55
N GLU A 209 -20.28 -2.17 2.85
CA GLU A 209 -20.52 -2.30 1.41
C GLU A 209 -19.20 -2.31 0.62
N LEU A 210 -18.21 -1.49 1.00
CA LEU A 210 -16.87 -1.53 0.39
C LEU A 210 -16.22 -2.90 0.59
N GLN A 211 -16.29 -3.45 1.81
CA GLN A 211 -15.77 -4.78 2.13
C GLN A 211 -16.44 -5.87 1.27
N GLU A 212 -17.78 -5.89 1.22
CA GLU A 212 -18.56 -6.84 0.42
C GLU A 212 -18.22 -6.75 -1.08
N TRP A 213 -18.19 -5.55 -1.66
CA TRP A 213 -17.88 -5.36 -3.08
C TRP A 213 -16.44 -5.77 -3.40
N SER A 214 -15.50 -5.55 -2.48
CA SER A 214 -14.09 -5.83 -2.70
C SER A 214 -13.79 -7.32 -2.96
N GLY A 215 -14.66 -8.22 -2.51
CA GLY A 215 -14.60 -9.66 -2.81
C GLY A 215 -14.77 -9.99 -4.31
N GLU A 216 -15.35 -9.10 -5.12
CA GLU A 216 -15.38 -9.22 -6.59
C GLU A 216 -14.00 -8.99 -7.23
N ILE A 217 -13.05 -8.37 -6.52
CA ILE A 217 -11.71 -8.03 -7.01
C ILE A 217 -10.70 -9.14 -6.67
N GLY A 218 -10.79 -9.72 -5.47
CA GLY A 218 -9.96 -10.83 -5.02
C GLY A 218 -10.17 -11.17 -3.54
N SER A 219 -9.92 -12.43 -3.16
CA SER A 219 -10.28 -12.95 -1.83
C SER A 219 -9.56 -12.29 -0.66
N ASP A 220 -8.32 -11.80 -0.86
CA ASP A 220 -7.55 -11.09 0.16
C ASP A 220 -7.99 -9.61 0.32
N VAL A 221 -8.83 -9.05 -0.56
CA VAL A 221 -9.18 -7.61 -0.54
C VAL A 221 -10.12 -7.24 0.63
N PRO A 222 -11.18 -8.01 0.94
CA PRO A 222 -12.06 -7.74 2.09
C PRO A 222 -11.35 -7.66 3.43
N PHE A 223 -10.22 -8.36 3.60
CA PHE A 223 -9.45 -8.34 4.83
C PHE A 223 -8.92 -6.95 5.19
N PHE A 224 -8.57 -6.12 4.20
CA PHE A 224 -8.09 -4.76 4.43
C PHE A 224 -9.19 -3.78 4.86
N PHE A 225 -10.45 -4.25 4.94
CA PHE A 225 -11.55 -3.55 5.62
C PHE A 225 -11.83 -4.08 7.05
N SER A 226 -10.98 -4.96 7.58
CA SER A 226 -10.97 -5.33 9.02
C SER A 226 -10.36 -4.23 9.90
N ASN A 227 -10.37 -4.42 11.22
CA ASN A 227 -9.65 -3.59 12.19
C ASN A 227 -8.14 -3.90 12.24
N GLY A 228 -7.64 -4.82 11.41
CA GLY A 228 -6.22 -5.17 11.27
C GLY A 228 -5.87 -6.60 11.63
N ALA A 229 -6.75 -7.33 12.31
CA ALA A 229 -6.55 -8.75 12.61
C ALA A 229 -7.88 -9.49 12.50
N ALA A 230 -7.91 -10.56 11.70
CA ALA A 230 -9.14 -11.30 11.45
C ALA A 230 -8.88 -12.78 11.18
N TYR A 231 -9.82 -13.60 11.63
CA TYR A 231 -9.94 -14.97 11.18
C TYR A 231 -10.70 -14.97 9.85
N CYS A 232 -10.00 -15.37 8.78
CA CYS A 232 -10.51 -15.39 7.42
C CYS A 232 -10.82 -16.82 6.98
N THR A 233 -12.00 -17.02 6.39
CA THR A 233 -12.50 -18.33 5.90
C THR A 233 -13.04 -18.24 4.46
N GLY A 234 -13.59 -19.32 3.91
CA GLY A 234 -13.97 -19.38 2.50
C GLY A 234 -12.74 -19.57 1.62
N ARG A 235 -12.55 -18.65 0.67
CA ARG A 235 -11.30 -18.44 -0.08
C ARG A 235 -10.43 -17.34 0.57
N GLY A 236 -10.80 -16.85 1.74
CA GLY A 236 -10.22 -15.70 2.44
C GLY A 236 -11.14 -14.46 2.53
N GLU A 237 -12.25 -14.45 1.79
CA GLU A 237 -13.18 -13.31 1.71
C GLU A 237 -14.15 -13.22 2.89
N VAL A 238 -14.36 -14.30 3.64
CA VAL A 238 -15.23 -14.31 4.83
C VAL A 238 -14.38 -13.87 6.02
N VAL A 239 -14.45 -12.57 6.34
CA VAL A 239 -13.62 -11.91 7.35
C VAL A 239 -14.37 -11.81 8.68
N GLN A 240 -13.75 -12.30 9.75
CA GLN A 240 -14.23 -12.10 11.13
C GLN A 240 -13.12 -11.47 11.97
N ASP A 241 -13.29 -10.20 12.35
CA ASP A 241 -12.37 -9.50 13.25
C ASP A 241 -12.14 -10.24 14.57
N ILE A 242 -10.90 -10.21 15.07
CA ILE A 242 -10.56 -10.73 16.40
C ILE A 242 -10.48 -9.56 17.41
N PRO A 243 -11.11 -9.65 18.59
CA PRO A 243 -11.21 -8.52 19.52
C PRO A 243 -9.88 -8.20 20.23
N ASN A 244 -9.02 -9.20 20.39
CA ASN A 244 -7.70 -9.09 21.00
C ASN A 244 -6.63 -9.39 19.92
N PRO A 245 -6.25 -8.39 19.10
CA PRO A 245 -5.17 -8.53 18.12
C PRO A 245 -3.82 -8.74 18.81
N LEU A 246 -2.82 -9.13 18.03
CA LEU A 246 -1.45 -9.30 18.55
C LEU A 246 -0.85 -7.93 18.90
N PRO A 247 0.07 -7.87 19.90
CA PRO A 247 0.67 -6.61 20.32
C PRO A 247 1.40 -5.91 19.17
N SER A 248 1.15 -4.61 18.98
CA SER A 248 1.75 -3.80 17.91
C SER A 248 3.24 -3.49 18.11
N ASP A 249 3.76 -3.77 19.30
CA ASP A 249 5.17 -3.66 19.69
C ASP A 249 5.95 -4.97 19.48
N LEU A 250 5.30 -6.09 19.14
CA LEU A 250 5.96 -7.36 18.81
C LEU A 250 6.65 -7.24 17.43
N PRO A 251 8.00 -7.19 17.36
CA PRO A 251 8.70 -6.94 16.11
C PRO A 251 8.79 -8.21 15.26
N MET A 252 8.97 -8.01 13.94
CA MET A 252 9.27 -9.08 13.01
C MET A 252 10.21 -8.60 11.90
N VAL A 253 10.95 -9.53 11.32
CA VAL A 253 11.71 -9.36 10.09
C VAL A 253 11.03 -10.09 8.94
N LEU A 254 10.94 -9.43 7.79
CA LEU A 254 10.44 -9.97 6.52
C LEU A 254 11.63 -10.18 5.59
N ILE A 255 11.82 -11.42 5.12
CA ILE A 255 12.95 -11.83 4.28
C ILE A 255 12.38 -12.45 3.00
N LYS A 256 12.54 -11.76 1.86
CA LYS A 256 11.95 -12.15 0.56
C LYS A 256 13.05 -12.30 -0.49
N PRO A 257 13.34 -13.52 -1.01
CA PRO A 257 14.30 -13.72 -2.10
C PRO A 257 13.77 -13.13 -3.41
N GLN A 258 14.62 -12.90 -4.40
CA GLN A 258 14.20 -12.26 -5.66
C GLN A 258 13.12 -13.08 -6.39
N GLU A 259 13.23 -14.40 -6.37
CA GLU A 259 12.25 -15.32 -6.92
C GLU A 259 10.89 -15.22 -6.23
N ALA A 260 9.82 -15.31 -7.01
CA ALA A 260 8.44 -15.33 -6.53
C ALA A 260 7.82 -16.71 -6.77
N CYS A 261 7.06 -17.20 -5.80
CA CYS A 261 6.24 -18.39 -5.99
C CYS A 261 4.93 -18.00 -6.69
N SER A 262 4.65 -18.60 -7.86
CA SER A 262 3.34 -18.43 -8.51
C SER A 262 2.26 -19.09 -7.66
N THR A 263 1.34 -18.30 -7.10
CA THR A 263 0.25 -18.80 -6.24
C THR A 263 -0.53 -19.94 -6.88
N ALA A 264 -0.84 -19.83 -8.17
CA ALA A 264 -1.54 -20.88 -8.92
C ALA A 264 -0.72 -22.19 -9.02
N GLU A 265 0.59 -22.09 -9.17
CA GLU A 265 1.50 -23.24 -9.33
C GLU A 265 1.82 -23.91 -7.98
N VAL A 266 1.75 -23.16 -6.87
CA VAL A 266 1.75 -23.68 -5.49
C VAL A 266 0.45 -24.43 -5.20
N TYR A 267 -0.72 -23.82 -5.43
CA TYR A 267 -2.02 -24.48 -5.25
C TYR A 267 -2.19 -25.73 -6.14
N LYS A 268 -1.59 -25.76 -7.32
CA LYS A 268 -1.58 -26.93 -8.21
C LYS A 268 -0.75 -28.12 -7.67
N ARG A 269 0.25 -27.86 -6.83
CA ARG A 269 1.05 -28.91 -6.13
C ARG A 269 0.48 -29.30 -4.78
N LEU A 270 -0.50 -28.57 -4.26
CA LEU A 270 -1.13 -28.86 -2.98
C LEU A 270 -1.76 -30.26 -2.98
N ARG A 271 -1.51 -31.01 -1.91
CA ARG A 271 -2.02 -32.36 -1.68
C ARG A 271 -2.75 -32.35 -0.33
N LEU A 272 -4.09 -32.47 -0.37
CA LEU A 272 -4.95 -32.34 0.82
C LEU A 272 -4.77 -33.47 1.84
N ASP A 273 -4.22 -34.61 1.42
CA ASP A 273 -3.78 -35.71 2.28
C ASP A 273 -2.49 -35.38 3.07
N GLN A 274 -1.82 -34.26 2.75
CA GLN A 274 -0.52 -33.85 3.33
C GLN A 274 -0.59 -32.48 4.02
N THR A 275 -1.77 -31.87 4.10
CA THR A 275 -2.01 -30.73 4.98
C THR A 275 -2.01 -31.17 6.42
N SER A 276 -1.78 -30.26 7.36
CA SER A 276 -1.86 -30.58 8.79
C SER A 276 -3.27 -31.05 9.18
N SER A 277 -3.38 -31.83 10.26
CA SER A 277 -4.66 -32.28 10.83
C SER A 277 -5.16 -31.42 12.00
N VAL A 278 -4.38 -30.42 12.44
CA VAL A 278 -4.76 -29.55 13.56
C VAL A 278 -5.99 -28.72 13.19
N ASP A 279 -6.93 -28.53 14.11
CA ASP A 279 -8.10 -27.67 13.90
C ASP A 279 -7.68 -26.18 13.86
N PRO A 280 -8.04 -25.40 12.82
CA PRO A 280 -7.76 -23.97 12.74
C PRO A 280 -8.32 -23.14 13.91
N LEU A 281 -9.45 -23.53 14.51
CA LEU A 281 -10.00 -22.85 15.69
C LEU A 281 -9.20 -23.14 16.97
N THR A 282 -8.45 -24.25 16.98
CA THR A 282 -7.48 -24.54 18.03
C THR A 282 -6.23 -23.66 17.86
N LEU A 283 -5.70 -23.53 16.64
CA LEU A 283 -4.61 -22.58 16.35
C LEU A 283 -4.99 -21.13 16.73
N LEU A 284 -6.21 -20.70 16.39
CA LEU A 284 -6.72 -19.37 16.74
C LEU A 284 -6.75 -19.15 18.25
N ARG A 285 -7.30 -20.11 19.02
CA ARG A 285 -7.36 -20.03 20.49
C ARG A 285 -5.96 -19.93 21.10
N GLU A 286 -5.02 -20.75 20.64
CA GLU A 286 -3.64 -20.72 21.12
C GLU A 286 -2.96 -19.37 20.84
N VAL A 287 -3.08 -18.82 19.62
CA VAL A 287 -2.52 -17.49 19.30
C VAL A 287 -3.13 -16.39 20.18
N THR A 288 -4.45 -16.42 20.41
CA THR A 288 -5.14 -15.39 21.22
C THR A 288 -4.84 -15.50 22.72
N GLN A 289 -4.54 -16.70 23.23
CA GLN A 289 -4.26 -16.93 24.67
C GLN A 289 -2.77 -16.83 25.02
N ASN A 290 -1.91 -17.43 24.18
CA ASN A 290 -0.49 -17.65 24.46
C ASN A 290 0.45 -16.85 23.53
N GLY A 291 -0.11 -16.12 22.56
CA GLY A 291 0.63 -15.34 21.57
C GLY A 291 1.24 -16.21 20.47
N ILE A 292 2.16 -15.64 19.69
CA ILE A 292 2.87 -16.38 18.64
C ILE A 292 3.97 -17.29 19.25
N CYS A 293 3.99 -18.54 18.77
CA CYS A 293 5.07 -19.51 18.91
C CYS A 293 5.19 -20.33 17.60
N GLN A 294 6.23 -21.15 17.47
CA GLN A 294 6.47 -21.92 16.25
C GLN A 294 5.36 -22.93 15.92
N ASP A 295 4.72 -23.52 16.94
CA ASP A 295 3.73 -24.60 16.78
C ASP A 295 2.38 -24.11 16.23
N VAL A 296 2.01 -22.86 16.51
CA VAL A 296 0.80 -22.24 15.95
C VAL A 296 1.00 -21.75 14.51
N CYS A 297 2.24 -21.47 14.11
CA CYS A 297 2.57 -20.90 12.79
C CYS A 297 2.61 -21.95 11.66
N ILE A 298 1.49 -22.64 11.46
CA ILE A 298 1.30 -23.64 10.40
C ILE A 298 0.84 -22.96 9.11
N ASN A 299 1.55 -23.19 8.00
CA ASN A 299 1.10 -22.81 6.66
C ASN A 299 1.11 -24.03 5.73
N ASP A 300 -0.08 -24.54 5.38
CA ASP A 300 -0.26 -25.71 4.50
C ASP A 300 0.26 -25.50 3.07
N LEU A 301 0.53 -24.25 2.66
CA LEU A 301 1.15 -23.93 1.37
C LEU A 301 2.68 -23.98 1.40
N GLU A 302 3.33 -24.14 2.56
CA GLU A 302 4.78 -24.28 2.65
C GLU A 302 5.32 -25.51 1.92
N PRO A 303 4.82 -26.75 2.14
CA PRO A 303 5.32 -27.93 1.42
C PRO A 303 5.26 -27.78 -0.12
N PRO A 304 4.14 -27.39 -0.76
CA PRO A 304 4.12 -27.20 -2.20
C PRO A 304 4.92 -25.98 -2.67
N ALA A 305 5.03 -24.89 -1.88
CA ALA A 305 5.91 -23.77 -2.23
C ALA A 305 7.38 -24.17 -2.22
N PHE A 306 7.80 -25.04 -1.29
CA PHE A 306 9.15 -25.60 -1.25
C PHE A 306 9.44 -26.62 -2.37
N GLU A 307 8.41 -27.21 -2.98
CA GLU A 307 8.55 -28.00 -4.22
C GLU A 307 8.67 -27.11 -5.46
N VAL A 308 8.00 -25.95 -5.49
CA VAL A 308 8.15 -24.94 -6.56
C VAL A 308 9.51 -24.24 -6.48
N LEU A 309 9.95 -23.88 -5.27
CA LEU A 309 11.16 -23.09 -5.02
C LEU A 309 11.99 -23.71 -3.87
N PRO A 310 12.84 -24.73 -4.14
CA PRO A 310 13.64 -25.39 -3.11
C PRO A 310 14.61 -24.48 -2.35
N SER A 311 15.08 -23.39 -2.97
CA SER A 311 15.89 -22.35 -2.31
C SER A 311 15.15 -21.69 -1.14
N LEU A 312 13.83 -21.52 -1.23
CA LEU A 312 13.01 -20.97 -0.15
C LEU A 312 13.00 -21.88 1.10
N LYS A 313 13.07 -23.21 0.90
CA LYS A 313 13.22 -24.19 1.99
C LYS A 313 14.59 -24.09 2.66
N LYS A 314 15.66 -23.87 1.88
CA LYS A 314 17.03 -23.62 2.38
C LYS A 314 17.04 -22.32 3.21
N LEU A 315 16.43 -21.25 2.70
CA LEU A 315 16.30 -19.96 3.38
C LEU A 315 15.54 -20.10 4.71
N LYS A 316 14.31 -20.64 4.73
CA LYS A 316 13.53 -20.81 5.98
C LYS A 316 14.33 -21.58 7.04
N LYS A 317 15.00 -22.67 6.66
CA LYS A 317 15.83 -23.45 7.58
C LYS A 317 16.99 -22.66 8.17
N ARG A 318 17.67 -21.83 7.37
CA ARG A 318 18.78 -20.98 7.85
C ARG A 318 18.28 -19.86 8.76
N VAL A 319 17.18 -19.20 8.42
CA VAL A 319 16.55 -18.17 9.28
C VAL A 319 16.14 -18.75 10.63
N LEU A 320 15.50 -19.93 10.64
CA LEU A 320 15.11 -20.64 11.87
C LEU A 320 16.32 -21.07 12.71
N ALA A 321 17.40 -21.55 12.09
CA ALA A 321 18.60 -21.97 12.81
C ALA A 321 19.37 -20.79 13.40
N ALA A 322 19.47 -19.68 12.66
CA ALA A 322 20.23 -18.51 13.08
C ALA A 322 19.50 -17.65 14.12
N GLY A 323 18.17 -17.51 14.03
CA GLY A 323 17.36 -16.79 15.02
C GLY A 323 16.96 -17.62 16.24
N CYS A 324 17.67 -18.72 16.53
CA CYS A 324 17.36 -19.61 17.65
C CYS A 324 17.59 -18.90 19.00
N GLY A 325 16.50 -18.56 19.69
CA GLY A 325 16.51 -17.80 20.94
C GLY A 325 16.08 -16.33 20.79
N GLU A 326 16.04 -15.82 19.55
CA GLU A 326 15.58 -14.46 19.24
C GLU A 326 14.17 -14.46 18.61
N TYR A 327 13.92 -15.39 17.68
CA TYR A 327 12.60 -15.55 17.07
C TYR A 327 11.74 -16.54 17.86
N ARG A 328 10.50 -16.14 18.14
CA ARG A 328 9.42 -16.99 18.68
C ARG A 328 8.86 -17.95 17.64
N ALA A 329 8.89 -17.56 16.37
CA ALA A 329 8.43 -18.35 15.23
C ALA A 329 9.10 -17.88 13.93
N VAL A 330 9.32 -18.84 13.02
CA VAL A 330 9.70 -18.57 11.62
C VAL A 330 8.72 -19.29 10.68
N PHE A 331 8.09 -18.56 9.77
CA PHE A 331 7.06 -19.10 8.87
C PHE A 331 7.00 -18.34 7.53
N MET A 332 6.41 -18.96 6.51
CA MET A 332 6.15 -18.33 5.22
C MET A 332 4.78 -17.63 5.21
N SER A 333 4.71 -16.42 4.64
CA SER A 333 3.43 -15.71 4.46
C SER A 333 2.76 -16.08 3.13
N GLY A 334 1.43 -16.25 3.13
CA GLY A 334 0.63 -16.58 1.94
C GLY A 334 1.14 -17.84 1.21
N SER A 335 1.23 -17.77 -0.12
CA SER A 335 1.87 -18.79 -0.96
C SER A 335 3.38 -18.57 -1.14
N GLY A 336 4.02 -17.78 -0.27
CA GLY A 336 5.40 -17.29 -0.46
C GLY A 336 5.51 -16.12 -1.45
N SER A 337 6.71 -15.58 -1.69
CA SER A 337 8.02 -16.08 -1.21
C SER A 337 8.57 -15.45 0.08
N THR A 338 7.85 -14.58 0.79
CA THR A 338 8.37 -14.01 2.06
C THR A 338 8.40 -15.03 3.19
N ILE A 339 9.57 -15.17 3.82
CA ILE A 339 9.75 -15.74 5.17
C ILE A 339 9.65 -14.62 6.20
N VAL A 340 8.96 -14.89 7.31
CA VAL A 340 8.76 -14.00 8.45
C VAL A 340 9.43 -14.62 9.66
N GLY A 341 10.30 -13.86 10.35
CA GLY A 341 10.77 -14.18 11.70
C GLY A 341 10.14 -13.22 12.70
N VAL A 342 9.42 -13.74 13.69
CA VAL A 342 8.70 -12.92 14.70
C VAL A 342 9.41 -13.01 16.05
N GLY A 343 9.66 -11.88 16.71
CA GLY A 343 10.30 -11.79 18.03
C GLY A 343 11.48 -10.83 18.09
N SER A 344 12.16 -10.63 16.96
CA SER A 344 13.24 -9.66 16.77
C SER A 344 13.09 -8.99 15.39
N PRO A 345 13.40 -7.68 15.25
CA PRO A 345 13.45 -7.00 13.96
C PRO A 345 14.75 -7.32 13.19
N GLU A 346 15.78 -7.77 13.91
CA GLU A 346 17.13 -7.97 13.36
C GLU A 346 17.15 -9.14 12.35
N PRO A 347 17.62 -8.92 11.12
CA PRO A 347 17.84 -10.00 10.15
C PRO A 347 19.07 -10.84 10.54
N PRO A 348 19.09 -12.17 10.28
CA PRO A 348 20.24 -12.98 10.62
C PRO A 348 21.48 -12.55 9.81
N SER A 349 22.66 -12.48 10.45
CA SER A 349 23.88 -11.91 9.81
C SER A 349 24.21 -12.52 8.44
N PHE A 350 23.94 -13.82 8.26
CA PHE A 350 24.19 -14.53 7.01
C PHE A 350 23.47 -13.95 5.79
N ILE A 351 22.41 -13.15 5.98
CA ILE A 351 21.73 -12.43 4.89
C ILE A 351 22.66 -11.37 4.26
N TYR A 352 23.63 -10.87 5.02
CA TYR A 352 24.66 -9.91 4.59
C TYR A 352 26.02 -10.57 4.34
N ASP A 353 26.34 -11.65 5.05
CA ASP A 353 27.66 -12.29 4.99
C ASP A 353 27.84 -13.28 3.81
N ASP A 354 26.74 -13.74 3.18
CA ASP A 354 26.73 -14.82 2.19
C ASP A 354 26.16 -14.34 0.85
N ASP A 355 26.97 -14.40 -0.20
CA ASP A 355 26.67 -13.85 -1.54
C ASP A 355 25.39 -14.43 -2.15
N ASP A 356 24.95 -15.62 -1.72
CA ASP A 356 23.65 -16.22 -2.07
C ASP A 356 22.43 -15.30 -1.75
N TYR A 357 22.58 -14.29 -0.88
CA TYR A 357 21.47 -13.45 -0.39
C TYR A 357 21.64 -11.93 -0.61
N ASN A 358 22.68 -11.48 -1.31
CA ASN A 358 22.96 -10.04 -1.52
C ASN A 358 21.76 -9.24 -2.10
N ASP A 359 20.93 -9.85 -2.93
CA ASP A 359 19.74 -9.23 -3.55
C ASP A 359 18.43 -9.50 -2.78
N VAL A 360 18.46 -10.08 -1.57
CA VAL A 360 17.25 -10.36 -0.78
C VAL A 360 16.60 -9.06 -0.30
N PHE A 361 15.30 -8.93 -0.51
CA PHE A 361 14.53 -7.86 0.12
C PHE A 361 14.35 -8.17 1.60
N VAL A 362 14.78 -7.24 2.44
CA VAL A 362 14.63 -7.29 3.89
C VAL A 362 13.84 -6.07 4.36
N SER A 363 12.89 -6.28 5.26
CA SER A 363 12.17 -5.20 5.93
C SER A 363 11.81 -5.60 7.35
N GLU A 364 12.10 -4.73 8.30
CA GLU A 364 11.44 -4.75 9.60
C GLU A 364 9.93 -4.50 9.42
N ALA A 365 9.13 -5.04 10.33
CA ALA A 365 7.73 -4.73 10.47
C ALA A 365 7.25 -4.98 11.91
N CYS A 366 6.06 -4.50 12.21
CA CYS A 366 5.30 -4.85 13.42
C CYS A 366 3.82 -5.01 13.05
N PHE A 367 3.02 -5.54 13.97
CA PHE A 367 1.59 -5.68 13.78
C PHE A 367 0.89 -4.32 13.81
N LEU A 368 -0.07 -4.11 12.90
CA LEU A 368 -0.81 -2.87 12.74
C LEU A 368 -2.31 -3.10 12.83
N THR A 369 -3.00 -2.20 13.52
CA THR A 369 -4.46 -2.14 13.62
C THR A 369 -4.96 -0.76 13.18
N ARG A 370 -6.27 -0.61 13.03
CA ARG A 370 -6.93 0.69 12.83
C ARG A 370 -8.25 0.75 13.57
N GLN A 371 -8.77 1.96 13.73
CA GLN A 371 -10.13 2.19 14.22
C GLN A 371 -11.12 2.08 13.05
N GLU A 372 -12.36 1.69 13.36
CA GLU A 372 -13.49 1.73 12.43
C GLU A 372 -13.64 3.14 11.84
N SER A 373 -14.06 3.25 10.57
CA SER A 373 -14.18 4.52 9.84
C SER A 373 -12.87 5.33 9.64
N GLN A 374 -11.70 4.80 10.03
CA GLN A 374 -10.39 5.36 9.69
C GLN A 374 -9.63 4.42 8.76
N TRP A 375 -8.77 4.93 7.88
CA TRP A 375 -7.85 4.07 7.11
C TRP A 375 -6.55 3.84 7.88
N TYR A 376 -5.81 2.78 7.54
CA TYR A 376 -4.49 2.53 8.14
C TYR A 376 -3.55 3.72 7.91
N THR A 377 -2.82 4.08 8.96
CA THR A 377 -1.72 5.04 8.92
C THR A 377 -0.39 4.30 8.82
N ALA A 378 0.57 4.86 8.09
CA ALA A 378 1.94 4.37 8.15
C ALA A 378 2.49 4.62 9.57
N PRO A 379 3.34 3.73 10.12
CA PRO A 379 4.02 4.02 11.37
C PRO A 379 4.84 5.30 11.21
N THR A 380 4.71 6.24 12.15
CA THR A 380 5.73 7.28 12.31
C THR A 380 7.03 6.59 12.67
N SER A 381 8.03 6.69 11.81
CA SER A 381 9.38 6.18 12.06
C SER A 381 9.95 6.85 13.30
N SER A 382 9.80 6.19 14.45
CA SER A 382 10.43 6.59 15.70
C SER A 382 11.92 6.37 15.53
N THR A 383 12.66 7.44 15.24
CA THR A 383 14.09 7.46 15.52
C THR A 383 14.26 7.17 17.00
N ALA A 384 14.68 5.95 17.33
CA ALA A 384 15.00 5.55 18.69
C ALA A 384 16.25 6.31 19.14
N SER A 385 16.06 7.56 19.58
CA SER A 385 17.03 8.26 20.40
C SER A 385 17.11 7.51 21.71
N PHE A 386 18.05 6.55 21.81
CA PHE A 386 18.48 5.99 23.07
C PHE A 386 19.05 7.12 23.92
N GLY A 387 18.17 7.76 24.71
CA GLY A 387 18.54 8.71 25.73
C GLY A 387 19.32 7.99 26.81
N THR A 388 20.63 8.15 26.80
CA THR A 388 21.51 7.70 27.89
C THR A 388 21.35 8.62 29.09
N ASP A 389 20.17 8.58 29.72
CA ASP A 389 19.94 9.23 31.01
C ASP A 389 20.58 8.39 32.13
N LEU A 390 21.90 8.49 32.21
CA LEU A 390 22.67 8.15 33.41
C LEU A 390 22.45 9.25 34.45
N PRO A 391 21.77 8.98 35.58
CA PRO A 391 21.57 10.01 36.60
C PRO A 391 22.90 10.35 37.27
N SER A 392 23.39 11.56 37.04
CA SER A 392 24.54 12.13 37.72
C SER A 392 24.20 12.45 39.18
N GLY A 393 24.42 11.48 40.07
CA GLY A 393 24.27 11.63 41.52
C GLY A 393 25.61 11.61 42.23
N ALA A 394 26.22 12.78 42.45
CA ALA A 394 27.41 12.92 43.28
C ALA A 394 27.05 13.59 44.61
N ALA A 395 27.34 12.93 45.74
CA ALA A 395 27.87 13.53 46.98
C ALA A 395 27.96 12.48 48.10
N SER A 396 29.11 12.49 48.78
CA SER A 396 29.40 11.70 49.98
C SER A 396 28.80 12.30 51.25
N VAL A 397 28.39 11.45 52.20
CA VAL A 397 28.49 11.70 53.66
C VAL A 397 28.72 10.34 54.36
N GLU A 398 29.69 10.33 55.28
CA GLU A 398 30.09 9.26 56.25
C GLU A 398 30.52 7.88 55.70
#